data_AF-H0E6X2-F1
#
_entry.id   AF-H0E6X2-F1
#
_cell.length_a   1.000
_cell.length_b   1.000
_cell.length_c   1.000
_cell.angle_alpha   90.00
_cell.angle_beta   90.00
_cell.angle_gamma   90.00
#
_symmetry.space_group_name_H-M   'P 1'
#
loop_
_entity.id
_entity.type
_entity.pdbx_description
1 polymer ?
#
loop_
_entity_poly.entity_id
_entity_poly.type
_entity_poly.pdbx_seq_one_letter_code
_entity_poly.pdbx_strand_id
1 'polypeptide(L)'
;MAPAPGTPTDAAIQAIAAAAGVDRPEALERRDTHMSVVLLSDARAYKIKRARQFAFADHHRLRARRRACMQELLVNRELAPDIYLGVRAVVADGAGHRLVDDDDPAAVEYVVEMRRFDEARTLRALLDDGADVSSEIERVAATIAGFHERARRIRRPARTAMAEASAKRMIAADDVELTGLLRGPLDAARLHAIDRRLRTFVRDHAEELADRGRRGMVREGHGDLRAEHVLLDGDVRIVDRIEFRDDLREIDVADDVAFLVMDLVALGRPDAARSFVDAYRAHHGDPGSDALIAFYAAHRALVRAKVALLRDPDSARQRPDLLEARRLLAVAEGFAWRTRQPLALIVSGPSGVGKSRLAATLARRSGFAVCSSDVVRKQAAGLAPEARGGPELYRPGSGPATYAALGRRAAEVLERDGGVIVDATCLRRADRDALREGLAGWHSAAVHVACIAPEHVLQERLARRLREPDRVSDATPEIGRAQAAAAEPLDEVPADRLVTVRTDRPCDRTVAAIAAILDV
;
A
#
# COMPACT_ATOMS: atom_id res chain seq x y z
N MET A 1 -1.47 11.73 -32.43
CA MET A 1 -1.17 11.41 -33.84
C MET A 1 -2.21 10.40 -34.30
N ALA A 2 -3.03 10.73 -35.30
CA ALA A 2 -3.90 9.73 -35.92
C ALA A 2 -3.01 8.62 -36.52
N PRO A 3 -3.34 7.32 -36.32
CA PRO A 3 -2.59 6.24 -36.94
C PRO A 3 -2.66 6.35 -38.47
N ALA A 4 -1.57 6.01 -39.16
CA ALA A 4 -1.53 6.01 -40.62
C ALA A 4 -2.59 5.03 -41.16
N PRO A 5 -3.43 5.42 -42.13
CA PRO A 5 -4.49 4.55 -42.65
C PRO A 5 -3.89 3.26 -43.24
N GLY A 6 -4.36 2.11 -42.76
CA GLY A 6 -3.99 0.78 -43.28
C GLY A 6 -3.28 -0.14 -42.27
N THR A 7 -3.30 0.16 -40.98
CA THR A 7 -2.75 -0.75 -39.96
C THR A 7 -3.76 -1.86 -39.58
N PRO A 8 -3.30 -3.01 -39.05
CA PRO A 8 -4.20 -4.04 -38.50
C PRO A 8 -5.13 -3.52 -37.40
N THR A 9 -4.71 -2.47 -36.69
CA THR A 9 -5.55 -1.82 -35.67
C THR A 9 -6.71 -1.06 -36.34
N ASP A 10 -6.46 -0.38 -37.45
CA ASP A 10 -7.51 0.33 -38.20
C ASP A 10 -8.52 -0.66 -38.79
N ALA A 11 -8.03 -1.77 -39.35
CA ALA A 11 -8.89 -2.87 -39.83
C ALA A 11 -9.83 -3.38 -38.73
N ALA A 12 -9.31 -3.60 -37.52
CA ALA A 12 -10.11 -4.02 -36.38
C ALA A 12 -11.14 -2.95 -35.96
N ILE A 13 -10.73 -1.68 -35.90
CA ILE A 13 -11.61 -0.55 -35.56
C ILE A 13 -12.78 -0.46 -36.54
N GLN A 14 -12.53 -0.60 -37.86
CA GLN A 14 -13.58 -0.60 -38.88
C GLN A 14 -14.53 -1.80 -38.74
N ALA A 15 -13.99 -3.00 -38.52
CA ALA A 15 -14.82 -4.19 -38.30
C ALA A 15 -15.70 -4.08 -37.06
N ILE A 16 -15.19 -3.48 -35.98
CA ILE A 16 -15.94 -3.25 -34.75
C ILE A 16 -17.05 -2.21 -34.97
N ALA A 17 -16.77 -1.12 -35.69
CA ALA A 17 -17.78 -0.12 -36.03
C ALA A 17 -18.94 -0.74 -36.82
N ALA A 18 -18.63 -1.54 -37.83
CA ALA A 18 -19.63 -2.28 -38.60
C ALA A 18 -20.44 -3.25 -37.71
N ALA A 19 -19.79 -4.02 -36.82
CA ALA A 19 -20.45 -4.94 -35.91
C ALA A 19 -21.34 -4.25 -34.87
N ALA A 20 -20.97 -3.04 -34.45
CA ALA A 20 -21.75 -2.21 -33.53
C ALA A 20 -22.89 -1.42 -34.23
N GLY A 21 -23.00 -1.51 -35.56
CA GLY A 21 -24.02 -0.78 -36.32
C GLY A 21 -23.80 0.73 -36.36
N VAL A 22 -22.55 1.19 -36.26
CA VAL A 22 -22.19 2.61 -36.31
C VAL A 22 -21.48 2.96 -37.62
N ASP A 23 -21.94 4.01 -38.30
CA ASP A 23 -21.42 4.43 -39.61
C ASP A 23 -19.98 4.96 -39.56
N ARG A 24 -19.55 5.46 -38.40
CA ARG A 24 -18.25 6.10 -38.19
C ARG A 24 -17.58 5.55 -36.93
N PRO A 25 -16.35 5.01 -37.01
CA PRO A 25 -15.67 4.48 -35.83
C PRO A 25 -15.42 5.51 -34.73
N GLU A 26 -15.39 6.81 -35.06
CA GLU A 26 -15.25 7.91 -34.11
C GLU A 26 -16.45 8.05 -33.16
N ALA A 27 -17.59 7.43 -33.50
CA ALA A 27 -18.75 7.35 -32.60
C ALA A 27 -18.55 6.34 -31.46
N LEU A 28 -17.59 5.42 -31.59
CA LEU A 28 -17.22 4.51 -30.51
C LEU A 28 -16.35 5.25 -29.51
N GLU A 29 -16.68 5.07 -28.23
CA GLU A 29 -15.81 5.58 -27.19
C GLU A 29 -14.52 4.75 -27.15
N ARG A 30 -13.38 5.45 -27.24
CA ARG A 30 -12.06 4.82 -27.33
C ARG A 30 -11.26 5.05 -26.05
N ARG A 31 -10.76 3.97 -25.46
CA ARG A 31 -9.83 3.98 -24.34
C ARG A 31 -8.49 3.38 -24.78
N ASP A 32 -7.44 4.18 -24.73
CA ASP A 32 -6.09 3.74 -25.06
C ASP A 32 -5.35 3.35 -23.77
N THR A 33 -4.81 2.12 -23.75
CA THR A 33 -3.86 1.67 -22.73
C THR A 33 -2.47 1.53 -23.35
N HIS A 34 -1.46 1.24 -22.52
CA HIS A 34 -0.10 1.00 -22.99
C HIS A 34 -0.02 -0.16 -23.99
N MET A 35 -0.81 -1.22 -23.81
CA MET A 35 -0.73 -2.45 -24.61
C MET A 35 -1.92 -2.70 -25.54
N SER A 36 -3.02 -1.97 -25.37
CA SER A 36 -4.28 -2.27 -26.04
C SER A 36 -5.08 -1.01 -26.33
N VAL A 37 -5.98 -1.12 -27.31
CA VAL A 37 -7.05 -0.15 -27.57
C VAL A 37 -8.36 -0.84 -27.22
N VAL A 38 -9.19 -0.20 -26.38
CA VAL A 38 -10.55 -0.67 -26.06
C VAL A 38 -11.54 0.25 -26.76
N LEU A 39 -12.46 -0.33 -27.52
CA LEU A 39 -13.58 0.38 -28.14
C LEU A 39 -14.88 -0.02 -27.46
N LEU A 40 -15.69 0.97 -27.11
CA LEU A 40 -16.96 0.79 -26.42
C LEU A 40 -18.11 1.23 -27.32
N SER A 41 -19.07 0.32 -27.47
CA SER A 41 -20.41 0.58 -28.01
C SER A 41 -21.42 0.61 -26.85
N ASP A 42 -22.72 0.64 -27.13
CA ASP A 42 -23.74 0.68 -26.07
C ASP A 42 -23.71 -0.56 -25.17
N ALA A 43 -23.62 -1.77 -25.76
CA ALA A 43 -23.71 -3.04 -25.02
C ALA A 43 -22.41 -3.86 -25.02
N ARG A 44 -21.44 -3.52 -25.88
CA ARG A 44 -20.21 -4.29 -26.10
C ARG A 44 -18.96 -3.44 -25.94
N ALA A 45 -17.90 -4.10 -25.49
CA ALA A 45 -16.54 -3.58 -25.48
C ALA A 45 -15.64 -4.52 -26.29
N TYR A 46 -14.66 -3.98 -27.01
CA TYR A 46 -13.75 -4.75 -27.84
C TYR A 46 -12.31 -4.34 -27.53
N LYS A 47 -11.47 -5.29 -27.13
CA LYS A 47 -10.06 -5.03 -26.80
C LYS A 47 -9.15 -5.54 -27.91
N ILE A 48 -8.41 -4.63 -28.52
CA ILE A 48 -7.44 -4.87 -29.59
C ILE A 48 -6.03 -4.81 -28.98
N LYS A 49 -5.20 -5.84 -29.21
CA LYS A 49 -3.79 -5.83 -28.79
C LYS A 49 -2.97 -4.96 -29.76
N ARG A 50 -2.17 -4.02 -29.23
CA ARG A 50 -1.28 -3.21 -30.07
C ARG A 50 -0.22 -4.09 -30.72
N ALA A 51 -0.01 -3.91 -32.03
CA ALA A 51 0.98 -4.64 -32.81
C ALA A 51 2.42 -4.15 -32.56
N ARG A 52 2.95 -4.38 -31.36
CA ARG A 52 4.30 -3.93 -30.94
C ARG A 52 4.96 -4.97 -30.02
N GLN A 53 6.29 -4.95 -29.96
CA GLN A 53 7.07 -5.63 -28.92
C GLN A 53 7.22 -4.73 -27.68
N PHE A 54 6.79 -5.23 -26.53
CA PHE A 54 6.95 -4.61 -25.23
C PHE A 54 8.10 -5.29 -24.46
N ALA A 55 8.61 -4.64 -23.42
CA ALA A 55 9.67 -5.21 -22.59
C ALA A 55 9.26 -6.54 -21.91
N PHE A 56 7.96 -6.79 -21.79
CA PHE A 56 7.39 -7.90 -21.03
C PHE A 56 6.33 -8.71 -21.81
N ALA A 57 6.07 -8.37 -23.07
CA ALA A 57 5.13 -9.08 -23.95
C ALA A 57 5.47 -8.86 -25.42
N ASP A 58 5.28 -9.88 -26.27
CA ASP A 58 5.45 -9.75 -27.74
C ASP A 58 4.11 -9.87 -28.45
N HIS A 59 3.62 -8.73 -28.98
CA HIS A 59 2.41 -8.66 -29.79
C HIS A 59 2.70 -8.30 -31.25
N HIS A 60 3.95 -8.37 -31.70
CA HIS A 60 4.34 -7.96 -33.05
C HIS A 60 3.70 -8.87 -34.11
N ARG A 61 3.69 -10.18 -33.87
CA ARG A 61 3.14 -11.18 -34.81
C ARG A 61 1.65 -11.43 -34.55
N LEU A 62 0.86 -11.58 -35.62
CA LEU A 62 -0.57 -11.88 -35.54
C LEU A 62 -0.87 -13.12 -34.67
N ARG A 63 -0.13 -14.22 -34.85
CA ARG A 63 -0.26 -15.43 -34.02
C ARG A 63 -0.03 -15.17 -32.52
N ALA A 64 0.83 -14.20 -32.19
CA ALA A 64 1.07 -13.82 -30.81
C ALA A 64 -0.11 -13.03 -30.24
N ARG A 65 -0.71 -12.13 -31.03
CA ARG A 65 -1.94 -11.42 -30.65
C ARG A 65 -3.14 -12.36 -30.48
N ARG A 66 -3.33 -13.33 -31.38
CA ARG A 66 -4.34 -14.39 -31.20
C ARG A 66 -4.18 -15.09 -29.86
N ARG A 67 -2.95 -15.53 -29.55
CA ARG A 67 -2.63 -16.19 -28.27
C ARG A 67 -2.91 -15.29 -27.07
N ALA A 68 -2.55 -14.00 -27.14
CA ALA A 68 -2.81 -13.04 -26.08
C ALA A 68 -4.33 -12.82 -25.86
N CYS A 69 -5.12 -12.68 -26.93
CA CYS A 69 -6.58 -12.57 -26.84
C CYS A 69 -7.21 -13.83 -26.22
N MET A 70 -6.77 -15.02 -26.64
CA MET A 70 -7.25 -16.29 -26.08
C MET A 70 -6.87 -16.42 -24.60
N GLN A 71 -5.63 -16.06 -24.24
CA GLN A 71 -5.19 -16.11 -22.86
C GLN A 71 -5.98 -15.15 -21.97
N GLU A 72 -6.25 -13.92 -22.45
CA GLU A 72 -7.09 -12.95 -21.74
C GLU A 72 -8.50 -13.48 -21.50
N LEU A 73 -9.14 -14.03 -22.53
CA LEU A 73 -10.45 -14.67 -22.43
C LEU A 73 -10.42 -15.79 -21.37
N LEU A 74 -9.44 -16.68 -21.43
CA LEU A 74 -9.35 -17.84 -20.55
C LEU A 74 -9.18 -17.43 -19.08
N VAL A 75 -8.24 -16.54 -18.77
CA VAL A 75 -7.95 -16.18 -17.37
C VAL A 75 -9.06 -15.36 -16.75
N ASN A 76 -9.70 -14.46 -17.51
CA ASN A 76 -10.70 -13.57 -16.94
C ASN A 76 -12.10 -14.19 -16.83
N ARG A 77 -12.45 -15.17 -17.67
CA ARG A 77 -13.76 -15.84 -17.58
C ARG A 77 -14.01 -16.52 -16.23
N GLU A 78 -12.96 -16.87 -15.49
CA GLU A 78 -13.10 -17.50 -14.18
C GLU A 78 -13.72 -16.55 -13.13
N LEU A 79 -13.45 -15.25 -13.22
CA LEU A 79 -13.97 -14.21 -12.30
C LEU A 79 -15.00 -13.28 -12.94
N ALA A 80 -15.17 -13.31 -14.26
CA ALA A 80 -16.11 -12.49 -15.00
C ALA A 80 -16.65 -13.21 -16.27
N PRO A 81 -17.32 -14.37 -16.12
CA PRO A 81 -17.68 -15.24 -17.25
C PRO A 81 -18.63 -14.61 -18.26
N ASP A 82 -19.44 -13.66 -17.82
CA ASP A 82 -20.44 -12.93 -18.60
C ASP A 82 -19.95 -11.54 -19.06
N ILE A 83 -18.73 -11.16 -18.69
CA ILE A 83 -18.03 -10.00 -19.26
C ILE A 83 -17.21 -10.43 -20.47
N TYR A 84 -16.48 -11.54 -20.39
CA TYR A 84 -15.61 -11.99 -21.48
C TYR A 84 -16.33 -13.01 -22.37
N LEU A 85 -16.82 -12.54 -23.52
CA LEU A 85 -17.76 -13.27 -24.37
C LEU A 85 -17.06 -14.20 -25.36
N GLY A 86 -15.95 -13.75 -25.94
CA GLY A 86 -15.19 -14.55 -26.91
C GLY A 86 -14.02 -13.81 -27.53
N VAL A 87 -13.31 -14.50 -28.43
CA VAL A 87 -12.36 -13.89 -29.35
C VAL A 87 -12.99 -13.88 -30.74
N ARG A 88 -12.82 -12.81 -31.50
CA ARG A 88 -13.27 -12.69 -32.89
C ARG A 88 -12.08 -12.45 -33.80
N ALA A 89 -12.09 -13.05 -34.98
CA ALA A 89 -11.16 -12.71 -36.05
C ALA A 89 -11.69 -11.51 -36.84
N VAL A 90 -10.78 -10.64 -37.26
CA VAL A 90 -11.04 -9.55 -38.20
C VAL A 90 -10.61 -10.06 -39.58
N VAL A 91 -11.53 -10.07 -40.53
CA VAL A 91 -11.25 -10.47 -41.92
C VAL A 91 -11.59 -9.33 -42.87
N ALA A 92 -10.82 -9.21 -43.95
CA ALA A 92 -11.18 -8.34 -45.06
C ALA A 92 -12.37 -8.96 -45.82
N ASP A 93 -13.34 -8.13 -46.16
CA ASP A 93 -14.46 -8.47 -47.03
C ASP A 93 -14.49 -7.43 -48.16
N GLY A 94 -15.05 -7.74 -49.33
CA GLY A 94 -15.04 -6.85 -50.51
C GLY A 94 -15.61 -5.44 -50.27
N ALA A 95 -16.29 -5.21 -49.14
CA ALA A 95 -16.85 -3.94 -48.68
C ALA A 95 -16.10 -3.29 -47.48
N GLY A 96 -15.03 -3.89 -46.94
CA GLY A 96 -14.30 -3.38 -45.78
C GLY A 96 -13.72 -4.50 -44.89
N HIS A 97 -14.03 -4.46 -43.60
CA HIS A 97 -13.63 -5.50 -42.64
C HIS A 97 -14.83 -5.93 -41.79
N ARG A 98 -14.86 -7.21 -41.37
CA ARG A 98 -15.93 -7.76 -40.52
C ARG A 98 -15.38 -8.68 -39.44
N LEU A 99 -16.17 -8.86 -38.38
CA LEU A 99 -15.86 -9.79 -37.28
C LEU A 99 -16.46 -11.17 -37.57
N VAL A 100 -15.60 -12.19 -37.59
CA VAL A 100 -15.98 -13.60 -37.78
C VAL A 100 -15.45 -14.47 -36.63
N ASP A 101 -15.74 -15.77 -36.68
CA ASP A 101 -15.25 -16.74 -35.69
C ASP A 101 -13.70 -16.78 -35.71
N ASP A 102 -13.09 -17.12 -34.56
CA ASP A 102 -11.65 -16.92 -34.34
C ASP A 102 -10.73 -17.93 -35.06
N ASP A 103 -11.31 -18.87 -35.80
CA ASP A 103 -10.62 -19.91 -36.55
C ASP A 103 -10.48 -19.60 -38.06
N ASP A 104 -10.98 -18.45 -38.52
CA ASP A 104 -10.90 -18.06 -39.93
C ASP A 104 -9.44 -17.90 -40.40
N PRO A 105 -9.01 -18.61 -41.46
CA PRO A 105 -7.64 -18.56 -41.96
C PRO A 105 -7.27 -17.22 -42.63
N ALA A 106 -8.26 -16.40 -43.01
CA ALA A 106 -8.06 -15.08 -43.62
C ALA A 106 -7.93 -13.96 -42.57
N ALA A 107 -7.86 -14.29 -41.28
CA ALA A 107 -7.72 -13.31 -40.21
C ALA A 107 -6.53 -12.37 -40.42
N VAL A 108 -6.78 -11.07 -40.33
CA VAL A 108 -5.76 -10.02 -40.35
C VAL A 108 -5.51 -9.41 -38.97
N GLU A 109 -6.45 -9.59 -38.03
CA GLU A 109 -6.35 -9.19 -36.63
C GLU A 109 -7.28 -10.04 -35.74
N TYR A 110 -7.08 -10.03 -34.42
CA TYR A 110 -7.96 -10.63 -33.42
C TYR A 110 -8.36 -9.62 -32.35
N VAL A 111 -9.60 -9.73 -31.86
CA VAL A 111 -10.13 -8.88 -30.80
C VAL A 111 -10.78 -9.73 -29.71
N VAL A 112 -10.67 -9.29 -28.46
CA VAL A 112 -11.47 -9.85 -27.36
C VAL A 112 -12.80 -9.11 -27.34
N GLU A 113 -13.89 -9.84 -27.54
CA GLU A 113 -15.26 -9.32 -27.42
C GLU A 113 -15.75 -9.47 -25.98
N MET A 114 -16.24 -8.36 -25.44
CA MET A 114 -16.67 -8.24 -24.05
C MET A 114 -18.04 -7.59 -23.96
N ARG A 115 -18.78 -7.89 -22.88
CA ARG A 115 -19.94 -7.10 -22.46
C ARG A 115 -19.43 -5.80 -21.83
N ARG A 116 -19.99 -4.66 -22.26
CA ARG A 116 -19.71 -3.38 -21.60
C ARG A 116 -20.29 -3.42 -20.18
N PHE A 117 -19.55 -2.87 -19.22
CA PHE A 117 -20.02 -2.67 -17.86
C PHE A 117 -20.00 -1.19 -17.52
N ASP A 118 -20.76 -0.82 -16.49
CA ASP A 118 -20.80 0.54 -15.96
C ASP A 118 -19.60 0.79 -15.04
N GLU A 119 -18.73 1.72 -15.42
CA GLU A 119 -17.53 2.08 -14.65
C GLU A 119 -17.88 2.77 -13.31
N ALA A 120 -19.06 3.37 -13.19
CA ALA A 120 -19.57 3.93 -11.93
C ALA A 120 -19.94 2.85 -10.90
N ARG A 121 -20.01 1.58 -11.32
CA ARG A 121 -20.29 0.42 -10.46
C ARG A 121 -19.02 -0.33 -10.04
N THR A 122 -17.84 0.22 -10.31
CA THR A 122 -16.59 -0.33 -9.76
C THR A 122 -16.45 -0.02 -8.27
N LEU A 123 -15.77 -0.89 -7.51
CA LEU A 123 -15.46 -0.61 -6.10
C LEU A 123 -14.71 0.72 -5.96
N ARG A 124 -13.80 1.02 -6.90
CA ARG A 124 -13.11 2.32 -6.93
C ARG A 124 -14.09 3.50 -7.03
N ALA A 125 -15.01 3.47 -8.00
CA ALA A 125 -15.96 4.56 -8.20
C ALA A 125 -16.88 4.76 -6.99
N LEU A 126 -17.40 3.67 -6.42
CA LEU A 126 -18.24 3.75 -5.21
C LEU A 126 -17.48 4.33 -4.02
N LEU A 127 -16.19 4.01 -3.88
CA LEU A 127 -15.34 4.58 -2.82
C LEU A 127 -15.07 6.07 -3.04
N ASP A 128 -14.81 6.50 -4.27
CA ASP A 128 -14.60 7.91 -4.62
C ASP A 128 -15.88 8.74 -4.38
N ASP A 129 -17.05 8.15 -4.60
CA ASP A 129 -18.37 8.76 -4.32
C ASP A 129 -18.74 8.74 -2.82
N GLY A 130 -17.93 8.14 -1.96
CA GLY A 130 -18.16 8.07 -0.53
C GLY A 130 -19.29 7.11 -0.12
N ALA A 131 -19.64 6.14 -0.96
CA ALA A 131 -20.64 5.13 -0.65
C ALA A 131 -20.20 4.24 0.53
N ASP A 132 -21.17 3.79 1.32
CA ASP A 132 -20.96 2.68 2.24
C ASP A 132 -20.88 1.38 1.44
N VAL A 133 -19.71 0.76 1.46
CA VAL A 133 -19.39 -0.49 0.73
C VAL A 133 -19.17 -1.66 1.67
N SER A 134 -19.63 -1.56 2.93
CA SER A 134 -19.32 -2.58 3.95
C SER A 134 -19.80 -3.98 3.54
N SER A 135 -21.01 -4.09 2.99
CA SER A 135 -21.57 -5.36 2.53
C SER A 135 -20.88 -5.90 1.27
N GLU A 136 -20.45 -4.98 0.39
CA GLU A 136 -19.77 -5.23 -0.85
C GLU A 136 -18.36 -5.77 -0.59
N ILE A 137 -17.66 -5.21 0.40
CA ILE A 137 -16.35 -5.70 0.84
C ILE A 137 -16.43 -7.15 1.33
N GLU A 138 -17.47 -7.52 2.09
CA GLU A 138 -17.68 -8.90 2.52
C GLU A 138 -17.90 -9.85 1.31
N ARG A 139 -18.75 -9.45 0.36
CA ARG A 139 -19.00 -10.22 -0.87
C ARG A 139 -17.74 -10.36 -1.74
N VAL A 140 -16.94 -9.30 -1.82
CA VAL A 140 -15.65 -9.29 -2.53
C VAL A 140 -14.67 -10.26 -1.87
N ALA A 141 -14.57 -10.22 -0.54
CA ALA A 141 -13.75 -11.14 0.23
C ALA A 141 -14.17 -12.60 0.03
N ALA A 142 -15.48 -12.90 0.09
CA ALA A 142 -16.01 -14.23 -0.18
C ALA A 142 -15.67 -14.72 -1.60
N THR A 143 -15.84 -13.85 -2.59
CA THR A 143 -15.55 -14.15 -4.00
C THR A 143 -14.07 -14.48 -4.20
N ILE A 144 -13.17 -13.68 -3.63
CA ILE A 144 -11.72 -13.87 -3.75
C ILE A 144 -11.26 -15.10 -2.96
N ALA A 145 -11.79 -15.36 -1.77
CA ALA A 145 -11.49 -16.56 -0.99
C ALA A 145 -11.88 -17.83 -1.75
N GLY A 146 -13.11 -17.88 -2.29
CA GLY A 146 -13.57 -19.01 -3.09
C GLY A 146 -12.79 -19.17 -4.40
N PHE A 147 -12.41 -18.07 -5.05
CA PHE A 147 -11.52 -18.10 -6.21
C PHE A 147 -10.15 -18.67 -5.86
N HIS A 148 -9.50 -18.14 -4.82
CA HIS A 148 -8.21 -18.64 -4.37
C HIS A 148 -8.26 -20.12 -4.02
N GLU A 149 -9.32 -20.59 -3.36
CA GLU A 149 -9.50 -22.01 -3.01
C GLU A 149 -9.44 -22.93 -4.25
N ARG A 150 -10.10 -22.53 -5.35
CA ARG A 150 -10.16 -23.30 -6.61
C ARG A 150 -8.99 -23.05 -7.54
N ALA A 151 -8.32 -21.90 -7.41
CA ALA A 151 -7.22 -21.50 -8.29
C ALA A 151 -6.12 -22.55 -8.34
N ARG A 152 -5.53 -22.73 -9.55
CA ARG A 152 -4.50 -23.73 -9.79
C ARG A 152 -3.34 -23.55 -8.81
N ARG A 153 -3.08 -24.57 -7.99
CA ARG A 153 -1.89 -24.61 -7.13
C ARG A 153 -0.65 -24.79 -7.98
N ILE A 154 0.31 -23.90 -7.83
CA ILE A 154 1.57 -23.98 -8.56
C ILE A 154 2.47 -24.95 -7.79
N ARG A 155 2.98 -25.99 -8.47
CA ARG A 155 3.81 -27.06 -7.88
C ARG A 155 5.23 -27.13 -8.49
N ARG A 156 5.63 -26.12 -9.26
CA ARG A 156 6.93 -26.11 -9.96
C ARG A 156 8.06 -25.81 -8.97
N PRO A 157 9.06 -26.69 -8.75
CA PRO A 157 10.15 -26.46 -7.81
C PRO A 157 10.86 -25.11 -7.99
N ALA A 158 11.07 -24.61 -9.22
CA ALA A 158 11.67 -23.29 -9.44
C ALA A 158 10.79 -22.07 -9.02
N ARG A 159 9.47 -22.28 -8.84
CA ARG A 159 8.49 -21.27 -8.40
C ARG A 159 7.95 -21.53 -6.98
N THR A 160 7.94 -22.78 -6.53
CA THR A 160 7.48 -23.20 -5.19
C THR A 160 8.60 -23.39 -4.19
N ALA A 161 9.84 -23.70 -4.62
CA ALA A 161 10.94 -23.92 -3.71
C ALA A 161 11.45 -22.65 -3.06
N MET A 162 11.08 -21.44 -3.54
CA MET A 162 11.52 -20.22 -2.86
C MET A 162 10.56 -19.05 -3.11
N ALA A 163 9.38 -19.04 -2.46
CA ALA A 163 8.63 -17.79 -2.28
C ALA A 163 9.54 -16.67 -1.75
N GLU A 164 10.52 -17.04 -0.92
CA GLU A 164 11.66 -16.23 -0.51
C GLU A 164 12.51 -15.69 -1.69
N ALA A 165 12.91 -16.51 -2.67
CA ALA A 165 13.70 -16.04 -3.81
C ALA A 165 12.85 -15.28 -4.84
N SER A 166 11.55 -15.52 -4.88
CA SER A 166 10.61 -14.65 -5.60
C SER A 166 10.60 -13.28 -4.93
N ALA A 167 10.38 -13.23 -3.62
CA ALA A 167 10.42 -12.01 -2.82
C ALA A 167 11.77 -11.27 -2.93
N LYS A 168 12.91 -11.98 -2.89
CA LYS A 168 14.25 -11.40 -3.10
C LYS A 168 14.41 -10.78 -4.50
N ARG A 169 13.95 -11.47 -5.54
CA ARG A 169 14.04 -10.98 -6.93
C ARG A 169 13.14 -9.77 -7.18
N MET A 170 11.93 -9.82 -6.62
CA MET A 170 10.97 -8.72 -6.63
C MET A 170 11.60 -7.44 -6.05
N ILE A 171 12.17 -7.52 -4.84
CA ILE A 171 12.82 -6.38 -4.18
C ILE A 171 14.05 -5.88 -4.95
N ALA A 172 14.90 -6.79 -5.46
CA ALA A 172 16.13 -6.41 -6.17
C ALA A 172 15.89 -5.69 -7.49
N ALA A 173 14.85 -6.03 -8.24
CA ALA A 173 14.54 -5.40 -9.53
C ALA A 173 13.90 -4.01 -9.36
N ASP A 174 13.12 -3.81 -8.30
CA ASP A 174 12.38 -2.56 -8.10
C ASP A 174 13.24 -1.42 -7.52
N ASP A 175 14.20 -1.73 -6.64
CA ASP A 175 15.08 -0.72 -6.03
C ASP A 175 15.95 0.01 -7.05
N VAL A 176 16.59 -0.73 -7.96
CA VAL A 176 17.48 -0.17 -8.99
C VAL A 176 16.70 0.73 -9.95
N GLU A 177 15.53 0.28 -10.39
CA GLU A 177 14.72 1.01 -11.36
C GLU A 177 14.11 2.27 -10.72
N LEU A 178 13.44 2.15 -9.56
CA LEU A 178 12.81 3.29 -8.88
C LEU A 178 13.81 4.36 -8.46
N THR A 179 15.01 3.98 -8.01
CA THR A 179 16.06 4.94 -7.62
C THR A 179 16.48 5.82 -8.81
N GLY A 180 16.55 5.26 -10.02
CA GLY A 180 16.80 6.04 -11.23
C GLY A 180 15.60 6.91 -11.68
N LEU A 181 14.39 6.57 -11.23
CA LEU A 181 13.16 7.29 -11.58
C LEU A 181 12.83 8.42 -10.58
N LEU A 182 13.26 8.34 -9.32
CA LEU A 182 12.98 9.36 -8.31
C LEU A 182 14.10 10.43 -8.26
N ARG A 183 13.76 11.69 -8.51
CA ARG A 183 14.75 12.79 -8.69
C ARG A 183 15.08 13.57 -7.40
N GLY A 184 14.94 12.98 -6.21
CA GLY A 184 15.14 13.69 -4.94
C GLY A 184 15.87 12.87 -3.87
N PRO A 185 16.84 13.46 -3.14
CA PRO A 185 17.63 12.73 -2.14
C PRO A 185 16.79 12.22 -0.95
N LEU A 186 15.67 12.90 -0.63
CA LEU A 186 14.73 12.44 0.40
C LEU A 186 13.91 11.23 -0.09
N ASP A 187 13.43 11.25 -1.33
CA ASP A 187 12.67 10.14 -1.91
C ASP A 187 13.56 8.88 -2.00
N ALA A 188 14.83 9.04 -2.42
CA ALA A 188 15.82 7.96 -2.43
C ALA A 188 16.10 7.38 -1.04
N ALA A 189 16.30 8.24 -0.02
CA ALA A 189 16.53 7.78 1.35
C ALA A 189 15.33 7.01 1.94
N ARG A 190 14.10 7.42 1.58
CA ARG A 190 12.87 6.71 1.96
C ARG A 190 12.79 5.36 1.28
N LEU A 191 12.98 5.32 -0.04
CA LEU A 191 12.99 4.07 -0.79
C LEU A 191 14.01 3.08 -0.23
N HIS A 192 15.23 3.54 0.04
CA HIS A 192 16.29 2.70 0.59
C HIS A 192 15.97 2.14 1.99
N ALA A 193 15.24 2.91 2.81
CA ALA A 193 14.78 2.44 4.12
C ALA A 193 13.66 1.38 3.98
N ILE A 194 12.77 1.54 2.99
CA ILE A 194 11.72 0.56 2.67
C ILE A 194 12.37 -0.72 2.14
N ASP A 195 13.24 -0.63 1.14
CA ASP A 195 13.97 -1.75 0.55
C ASP A 195 14.72 -2.55 1.63
N ARG A 196 15.49 -1.87 2.49
CA ARG A 196 16.17 -2.53 3.61
C ARG A 196 15.19 -3.28 4.51
N ARG A 197 14.05 -2.67 4.86
CA ARG A 197 13.06 -3.35 5.71
C ARG A 197 12.47 -4.57 5.01
N LEU A 198 12.12 -4.47 3.73
CA LEU A 198 11.56 -5.59 2.97
C LEU A 198 12.58 -6.73 2.85
N ARG A 199 13.86 -6.45 2.61
CA ARG A 199 14.92 -7.47 2.60
C ARG A 199 15.09 -8.14 3.97
N THR A 200 15.02 -7.33 5.03
CA THR A 200 15.08 -7.81 6.43
C THR A 200 13.90 -8.73 6.73
N PHE A 201 12.68 -8.32 6.34
CA PHE A 201 11.48 -9.15 6.50
C PHE A 201 11.62 -10.50 5.79
N VAL A 202 12.09 -10.51 4.53
CA VAL A 202 12.30 -11.76 3.79
C VAL A 202 13.33 -12.67 4.47
N ARG A 203 14.39 -12.11 5.03
CA ARG A 203 15.40 -12.85 5.80
C ARG A 203 14.77 -13.47 7.06
N ASP A 204 14.05 -12.66 7.84
CA ASP A 204 13.51 -13.05 9.14
C ASP A 204 12.32 -14.02 9.01
N HIS A 205 11.58 -13.96 7.88
CA HIS A 205 10.41 -14.80 7.58
C HIS A 205 10.66 -15.82 6.45
N ALA A 206 11.92 -16.17 6.19
CA ALA A 206 12.29 -17.10 5.11
C ALA A 206 11.56 -18.45 5.24
N GLU A 207 11.46 -18.99 6.46
CA GLU A 207 10.78 -20.27 6.72
C GLU A 207 9.27 -20.17 6.49
N GLU A 208 8.61 -19.10 6.94
CA GLU A 208 7.19 -18.85 6.71
C GLU A 208 6.90 -18.80 5.19
N LEU A 209 7.68 -18.03 4.44
CA LEU A 209 7.54 -17.93 2.98
C LEU A 209 7.74 -19.30 2.31
N ALA A 210 8.76 -20.06 2.72
CA ALA A 210 8.99 -21.40 2.20
C ALA A 210 7.85 -22.38 2.55
N ASP A 211 7.31 -22.29 3.75
CA ASP A 211 6.18 -23.10 4.19
C ASP A 211 4.91 -22.84 3.40
N ARG A 212 4.60 -21.57 3.14
CA ARG A 212 3.48 -21.18 2.28
C ARG A 212 3.58 -21.80 0.88
N GLY A 213 4.80 -21.83 0.32
CA GLY A 213 5.09 -22.55 -0.93
C GLY A 213 4.76 -24.05 -0.83
N ARG A 214 5.17 -24.73 0.24
CA ARG A 214 4.89 -26.16 0.47
C ARG A 214 3.40 -26.46 0.69
N ARG A 215 2.69 -25.58 1.40
CA ARG A 215 1.24 -25.70 1.65
C ARG A 215 0.38 -25.38 0.42
N GLY A 216 1.00 -24.95 -0.69
CA GLY A 216 0.30 -24.63 -1.93
C GLY A 216 -0.47 -23.30 -1.85
N MET A 217 0.05 -22.34 -1.08
CA MET A 217 -0.47 -20.97 -1.05
C MET A 217 -0.03 -20.16 -2.28
N VAL A 218 0.97 -20.63 -3.02
CA VAL A 218 1.30 -20.09 -4.35
C VAL A 218 0.32 -20.66 -5.38
N ARG A 219 -0.50 -19.77 -5.95
CA ARG A 219 -1.61 -20.13 -6.84
C ARG A 219 -1.63 -19.20 -8.05
N GLU A 220 -2.34 -19.61 -9.10
CA GLU A 220 -2.62 -18.73 -10.24
C GLU A 220 -3.74 -17.74 -9.88
N GLY A 221 -3.37 -16.69 -9.13
CA GLY A 221 -4.25 -15.62 -8.68
C GLY A 221 -4.61 -14.62 -9.79
N HIS A 222 -4.98 -13.42 -9.39
CA HIS A 222 -5.27 -12.29 -10.27
C HIS A 222 -3.99 -11.60 -10.75
N GLY A 223 -3.06 -11.36 -9.83
CA GLY A 223 -1.77 -10.71 -10.10
C GLY A 223 -1.83 -9.19 -10.18
N ASP A 224 -3.04 -8.62 -10.18
CA ASP A 224 -3.30 -7.18 -10.34
C ASP A 224 -4.64 -6.74 -9.73
N LEU A 225 -4.97 -7.32 -8.58
CA LEU A 225 -6.26 -7.12 -7.93
C LEU A 225 -6.37 -5.70 -7.35
N ARG A 226 -7.15 -4.84 -8.01
CA ARG A 226 -7.37 -3.43 -7.62
C ARG A 226 -8.85 -3.12 -7.56
N ALA A 227 -9.22 -2.08 -6.80
CA ALA A 227 -10.62 -1.67 -6.64
C ALA A 227 -11.28 -1.27 -7.97
N GLU A 228 -10.51 -0.75 -8.92
CA GLU A 228 -11.01 -0.41 -10.27
C GLU A 228 -11.38 -1.64 -11.11
N HIS A 229 -10.91 -2.83 -10.73
CA HIS A 229 -11.19 -4.09 -11.44
C HIS A 229 -12.36 -4.87 -10.83
N VAL A 230 -12.88 -4.43 -9.68
CA VAL A 230 -13.95 -5.11 -8.95
C VAL A 230 -15.28 -4.45 -9.31
N LEU A 231 -16.17 -5.19 -9.96
CA LEU A 231 -17.49 -4.74 -10.40
C LEU A 231 -18.57 -5.19 -9.40
N LEU A 232 -19.43 -4.26 -9.00
CA LEU A 232 -20.44 -4.43 -7.95
C LEU A 232 -21.88 -4.23 -8.46
N ASP A 233 -22.11 -4.61 -9.71
CA ASP A 233 -23.45 -4.62 -10.34
C ASP A 233 -24.04 -6.03 -10.36
N GLY A 234 -24.91 -6.34 -9.39
CA GLY A 234 -25.36 -7.72 -9.14
C GLY A 234 -24.25 -8.54 -8.49
N ASP A 235 -23.91 -9.70 -9.05
CA ASP A 235 -22.80 -10.55 -8.60
C ASP A 235 -21.43 -9.88 -8.75
N VAL A 236 -20.54 -10.13 -7.79
CA VAL A 236 -19.17 -9.61 -7.81
C VAL A 236 -18.44 -10.23 -9.00
N ARG A 237 -17.93 -9.38 -9.88
CA ARG A 237 -17.08 -9.79 -11.00
C ARG A 237 -15.74 -9.07 -10.90
N ILE A 238 -14.68 -9.75 -11.29
CA ILE A 238 -13.33 -9.16 -11.23
C ILE A 238 -12.67 -9.34 -12.60
N VAL A 239 -12.26 -8.23 -13.20
CA VAL A 239 -11.73 -8.16 -14.57
C VAL A 239 -10.24 -7.82 -14.59
N ASP A 240 -9.60 -7.90 -15.76
CA ASP A 240 -8.20 -7.49 -15.98
C ASP A 240 -7.15 -8.29 -15.17
N ARG A 241 -7.37 -9.60 -14.99
CA ARG A 241 -6.32 -10.56 -14.57
C ARG A 241 -5.17 -10.54 -15.58
N ILE A 242 -3.93 -10.55 -15.08
CA ILE A 242 -2.72 -10.49 -15.93
C ILE A 242 -2.64 -11.70 -16.86
N GLU A 243 -2.77 -11.47 -18.16
CA GLU A 243 -2.75 -12.50 -19.20
C GLU A 243 -1.35 -12.73 -19.80
N PHE A 244 -0.50 -11.71 -19.82
CA PHE A 244 0.71 -11.72 -20.64
C PHE A 244 1.93 -12.39 -19.99
N ARG A 245 1.91 -12.56 -18.66
CA ARG A 245 3.01 -13.15 -17.89
C ARG A 245 2.51 -13.97 -16.70
N ASP A 246 2.70 -15.28 -16.78
CA ASP A 246 2.26 -16.21 -15.74
C ASP A 246 2.91 -15.91 -14.38
N ASP A 247 4.18 -15.51 -14.35
CA ASP A 247 4.89 -15.22 -13.09
C ASP A 247 4.33 -14.04 -12.31
N LEU A 248 3.58 -13.14 -12.95
CA LEU A 248 2.95 -12.01 -12.27
C LEU A 248 1.61 -12.39 -11.59
N ARG A 249 1.00 -13.51 -11.99
CA ARG A 249 -0.22 -14.04 -11.38
C ARG A 249 -0.03 -15.38 -10.65
N GLU A 250 1.08 -16.07 -10.87
CA GLU A 250 1.49 -17.26 -10.10
C GLU A 250 2.20 -16.83 -8.81
N ILE A 251 1.40 -16.32 -7.87
CA ILE A 251 1.85 -15.63 -6.66
C ILE A 251 1.25 -16.25 -5.40
N ASP A 252 1.78 -15.87 -4.24
CA ASP A 252 1.14 -16.22 -2.96
C ASP A 252 -0.25 -15.56 -2.88
N VAL A 253 -1.26 -16.27 -2.38
CA VAL A 253 -2.59 -15.66 -2.14
C VAL A 253 -2.53 -14.45 -1.22
N ALA A 254 -1.55 -14.38 -0.31
CA ALA A 254 -1.29 -13.21 0.52
C ALA A 254 -0.86 -12.00 -0.31
N ASP A 255 -0.09 -12.22 -1.39
CA ASP A 255 0.34 -11.16 -2.31
C ASP A 255 -0.84 -10.61 -3.14
N ASP A 256 -1.72 -11.51 -3.59
CA ASP A 256 -2.91 -11.12 -4.34
C ASP A 256 -3.91 -10.33 -3.46
N VAL A 257 -4.18 -10.82 -2.24
CA VAL A 257 -4.97 -10.11 -1.21
C VAL A 257 -4.32 -8.76 -0.87
N ALA A 258 -3.00 -8.73 -0.68
CA ALA A 258 -2.29 -7.52 -0.31
C ALA A 258 -2.34 -6.43 -1.38
N PHE A 259 -2.57 -6.80 -2.64
CA PHE A 259 -2.76 -5.82 -3.71
C PHE A 259 -4.03 -4.99 -3.48
N LEU A 260 -5.17 -5.63 -3.19
CA LEU A 260 -6.40 -4.90 -2.89
C LEU A 260 -6.32 -4.15 -1.56
N VAL A 261 -5.67 -4.73 -0.53
CA VAL A 261 -5.42 -4.05 0.75
C VAL A 261 -4.60 -2.78 0.54
N MET A 262 -3.53 -2.86 -0.26
CA MET A 262 -2.70 -1.71 -0.62
C MET A 262 -3.53 -0.66 -1.35
N ASP A 263 -4.32 -1.07 -2.33
CA ASP A 263 -5.14 -0.17 -3.14
C ASP A 263 -6.19 0.55 -2.27
N LEU A 264 -6.92 -0.17 -1.42
CA LEU A 264 -7.90 0.41 -0.48
C LEU A 264 -7.26 1.43 0.48
N VAL A 265 -6.07 1.15 1.02
CA VAL A 265 -5.34 2.11 1.86
C VAL A 265 -4.89 3.32 1.03
N ALA A 266 -4.45 3.10 -0.21
CA ALA A 266 -4.15 4.18 -1.15
C ALA A 266 -5.39 5.07 -1.40
N LEU A 267 -6.59 4.49 -1.46
CA LEU A 267 -7.86 5.22 -1.61
C LEU A 267 -8.33 5.91 -0.32
N GLY A 268 -7.55 5.87 0.75
CA GLY A 268 -7.92 6.48 2.03
C GLY A 268 -8.95 5.66 2.82
N ARG A 269 -9.10 4.37 2.52
CA ARG A 269 -10.07 3.46 3.17
C ARG A 269 -9.39 2.30 3.93
N PRO A 270 -8.57 2.59 4.96
CA PRO A 270 -7.95 1.54 5.79
C PRO A 270 -8.97 0.73 6.60
N ASP A 271 -10.16 1.27 6.84
CA ASP A 271 -11.33 0.59 7.42
C ASP A 271 -11.85 -0.52 6.50
N ALA A 272 -12.03 -0.23 5.21
CA ALA A 272 -12.42 -1.22 4.21
C ALA A 272 -11.33 -2.29 4.04
N ALA A 273 -10.06 -1.89 4.07
CA ALA A 273 -8.94 -2.82 3.98
C ALA A 273 -8.91 -3.83 5.13
N ARG A 274 -9.15 -3.40 6.38
CA ARG A 274 -9.26 -4.30 7.54
C ARG A 274 -10.46 -5.23 7.40
N SER A 275 -11.64 -4.67 7.11
CA SER A 275 -12.87 -5.44 6.95
C SER A 275 -12.75 -6.50 5.84
N PHE A 276 -12.04 -6.17 4.75
CA PHE A 276 -11.73 -7.10 3.67
C PHE A 276 -10.87 -8.28 4.15
N VAL A 277 -9.81 -8.03 4.90
CA VAL A 277 -8.93 -9.10 5.43
C VAL A 277 -9.69 -9.99 6.43
N ASP A 278 -10.47 -9.38 7.32
CA ASP A 278 -11.27 -10.10 8.31
C ASP A 278 -12.33 -10.99 7.64
N ALA A 279 -13.06 -10.45 6.67
CA ALA A 279 -14.03 -11.21 5.89
C ALA A 279 -13.35 -12.32 5.07
N TYR A 280 -12.18 -12.06 4.48
CA TYR A 280 -11.44 -13.06 3.71
C TYR A 280 -11.03 -14.25 4.59
N ARG A 281 -10.57 -13.97 5.81
CA ARG A 281 -10.28 -15.00 6.84
C ARG A 281 -11.55 -15.74 7.28
N ALA A 282 -12.65 -15.02 7.49
CA ALA A 282 -13.94 -15.60 7.86
C ALA A 282 -14.48 -16.56 6.79
N HIS A 283 -14.20 -16.30 5.51
CA HIS A 283 -14.49 -17.19 4.38
C HIS A 283 -13.38 -18.23 4.11
N HIS A 284 -12.64 -18.64 5.14
CA HIS A 284 -11.62 -19.69 5.12
C HIS A 284 -10.39 -19.40 4.24
N GLY A 285 -10.18 -18.15 3.82
CA GLY A 285 -8.95 -17.73 3.17
C GLY A 285 -7.77 -17.71 4.16
N ASP A 286 -6.58 -18.12 3.70
CA ASP A 286 -5.32 -18.03 4.47
C ASP A 286 -4.39 -16.98 3.84
N PRO A 287 -4.52 -15.68 4.22
CA PRO A 287 -3.61 -14.64 3.76
C PRO A 287 -2.33 -14.57 4.61
N GLY A 288 -2.17 -15.46 5.61
CA GLY A 288 -1.11 -15.37 6.61
C GLY A 288 -1.30 -14.25 7.63
N SER A 289 -0.20 -13.86 8.25
CA SER A 289 -0.16 -12.81 9.28
C SER A 289 -0.39 -11.42 8.68
N ASP A 290 -0.82 -10.47 9.51
CA ASP A 290 -0.93 -9.06 9.08
C ASP A 290 0.43 -8.47 8.67
N ALA A 291 1.53 -8.97 9.27
CA ALA A 291 2.88 -8.58 8.90
C ALA A 291 3.22 -9.04 7.46
N LEU A 292 2.80 -10.25 7.08
CA LEU A 292 2.97 -10.78 5.72
C LEU A 292 2.14 -10.00 4.69
N ILE A 293 0.89 -9.69 5.01
CA ILE A 293 0.04 -8.86 4.17
C ILE A 293 0.67 -7.47 4.00
N ALA A 294 1.16 -6.87 5.09
CA ALA A 294 1.84 -5.59 5.04
C ALA A 294 3.12 -5.64 4.19
N PHE A 295 3.90 -6.71 4.28
CA PHE A 295 5.08 -6.91 3.44
C PHE A 295 4.74 -6.89 1.95
N TYR A 296 3.75 -7.69 1.53
CA TYR A 296 3.32 -7.72 0.13
C TYR A 296 2.67 -6.41 -0.30
N ALA A 297 1.90 -5.76 0.58
CA ALA A 297 1.26 -4.48 0.29
C ALA A 297 2.30 -3.37 0.07
N ALA A 298 3.37 -3.35 0.87
CA ALA A 298 4.49 -2.44 0.68
C ALA A 298 5.17 -2.67 -0.68
N HIS A 299 5.44 -3.93 -1.03
CA HIS A 299 5.99 -4.29 -2.32
C HIS A 299 5.08 -3.86 -3.49
N ARG A 300 3.77 -4.16 -3.43
CA ARG A 300 2.81 -3.79 -4.48
C ARG A 300 2.66 -2.29 -4.65
N ALA A 301 2.76 -1.52 -3.58
CA ALA A 301 2.82 -0.06 -3.66
C ALA A 301 4.08 0.43 -4.42
N LEU A 302 5.24 -0.20 -4.22
CA LEU A 302 6.46 0.12 -4.99
C LEU A 302 6.32 -0.25 -6.48
N VAL A 303 5.78 -1.43 -6.79
CA VAL A 303 5.48 -1.83 -8.18
C VAL A 303 4.56 -0.81 -8.85
N ARG A 304 3.50 -0.38 -8.17
CA ARG A 304 2.57 0.63 -8.71
C ARG A 304 3.24 1.98 -8.89
N ALA A 305 4.11 2.39 -7.95
CA ALA A 305 4.87 3.64 -8.08
C ALA A 305 5.79 3.59 -9.31
N LYS A 306 6.42 2.44 -9.55
CA LYS A 306 7.27 2.18 -10.71
C LYS A 306 6.48 2.24 -12.01
N VAL A 307 5.34 1.56 -12.08
CA VAL A 307 4.44 1.58 -13.24
C VAL A 307 3.97 3.00 -13.54
N ALA A 308 3.61 3.79 -12.53
CA ALA A 308 3.24 5.20 -12.72
C ALA A 308 4.37 6.01 -13.36
N LEU A 309 5.62 5.83 -12.93
CA LEU A 309 6.79 6.53 -13.46
C LEU A 309 7.27 6.04 -14.84
N LEU A 310 6.82 4.85 -15.28
CA LEU A 310 7.13 4.25 -16.58
C LEU A 310 6.09 4.55 -17.67
N ARG A 311 4.97 5.20 -17.32
CA ARG A 311 3.96 5.64 -18.29
C ARG A 311 4.58 6.71 -19.21
N ASP A 312 4.80 6.32 -20.46
CA ASP A 312 5.27 7.14 -21.59
C ASP A 312 6.70 7.75 -21.45
N PRO A 313 7.75 7.06 -21.95
CA PRO A 313 9.12 7.57 -21.96
C PRO A 313 9.33 8.79 -22.87
N ASP A 314 8.46 8.98 -23.87
CA ASP A 314 8.60 10.03 -24.89
C ASP A 314 7.98 11.36 -24.43
N SER A 315 7.11 11.31 -23.41
CA SER A 315 6.68 12.49 -22.66
C SER A 315 7.56 12.65 -21.41
N ALA A 316 8.25 13.78 -21.26
CA ALA A 316 8.95 14.06 -20.01
C ALA A 316 7.98 13.88 -18.82
N ARG A 317 8.26 12.91 -17.93
CA ARG A 317 7.42 12.48 -16.79
C ARG A 317 6.50 13.59 -16.31
N GLN A 318 5.19 13.40 -16.49
CA GLN A 318 4.22 14.43 -16.17
C GLN A 318 4.13 14.60 -14.65
N ARG A 319 3.81 15.82 -14.18
CA ARG A 319 3.64 16.10 -12.74
C ARG A 319 2.67 15.14 -12.03
N PRO A 320 1.54 14.72 -12.64
CA PRO A 320 0.62 13.77 -12.01
C PRO A 320 1.25 12.41 -11.69
N ASP A 321 2.05 11.84 -12.59
CA ASP A 321 2.69 10.53 -12.39
C ASP A 321 3.68 10.56 -11.22
N LEU A 322 4.43 11.66 -11.08
CA LEU A 322 5.34 11.84 -9.96
C LEU A 322 4.60 11.99 -8.62
N LEU A 323 3.46 12.69 -8.61
CA LEU A 323 2.63 12.82 -7.42
C LEU A 323 2.05 11.47 -7.00
N GLU A 324 1.54 10.69 -7.96
CA GLU A 324 1.02 9.35 -7.72
C GLU A 324 2.11 8.41 -7.19
N ALA A 325 3.30 8.42 -7.80
CA ALA A 325 4.42 7.62 -7.33
C ALA A 325 4.85 7.99 -5.90
N ARG A 326 4.84 9.28 -5.54
CA ARG A 326 5.14 9.74 -4.18
C ARG A 326 4.08 9.34 -3.16
N ARG A 327 2.81 9.38 -3.57
CA ARG A 327 1.68 8.91 -2.75
C ARG A 327 1.83 7.42 -2.47
N LEU A 328 2.10 6.62 -3.49
CA LEU A 328 2.35 5.19 -3.37
C LEU A 328 3.62 4.87 -2.57
N LEU A 329 4.68 5.68 -2.67
CA LEU A 329 5.86 5.56 -1.81
C LEU A 329 5.51 5.79 -0.33
N ALA A 330 4.59 6.70 -0.02
CA ALA A 330 4.11 6.91 1.35
C ALA A 330 3.25 5.73 1.85
N VAL A 331 2.41 5.14 0.98
CA VAL A 331 1.66 3.92 1.30
C VAL A 331 2.63 2.76 1.56
N ALA A 332 3.62 2.56 0.69
CA ALA A 332 4.67 1.54 0.86
C ALA A 332 5.40 1.70 2.18
N GLU A 333 5.72 2.93 2.55
CA GLU A 333 6.37 3.22 3.81
C GLU A 333 5.51 2.86 5.03
N GLY A 334 4.23 3.25 5.03
CA GLY A 334 3.32 2.91 6.11
C GLY A 334 3.22 1.41 6.33
N PHE A 335 3.10 0.63 5.24
CA PHE A 335 3.11 -0.82 5.32
C PHE A 335 4.47 -1.38 5.77
N ALA A 336 5.59 -0.81 5.33
CA ALA A 336 6.92 -1.21 5.82
C ALA A 336 7.04 -1.03 7.34
N TRP A 337 6.45 0.01 7.93
CA TRP A 337 6.35 0.13 9.39
C TRP A 337 5.48 -0.97 10.02
N ARG A 338 4.35 -1.31 9.39
CA ARG A 338 3.44 -2.37 9.87
C ARG A 338 4.07 -3.76 9.89
N THR A 339 5.08 -4.03 9.05
CA THR A 339 5.84 -5.30 9.11
C THR A 339 6.63 -5.51 10.40
N ARG A 340 6.69 -4.51 11.30
CA ARG A 340 7.32 -4.61 12.62
C ARG A 340 6.30 -4.83 13.75
N GLN A 341 5.01 -4.88 13.42
CA GLN A 341 3.97 -5.02 14.42
C GLN A 341 4.00 -6.43 15.05
N PRO A 342 3.72 -6.54 16.36
CA PRO A 342 3.33 -5.46 17.28
C PRO A 342 4.48 -4.53 17.67
N LEU A 343 4.27 -3.19 17.66
CA LEU A 343 5.32 -2.21 17.95
C LEU A 343 4.81 -0.95 18.68
N ALA A 344 5.39 -0.67 19.85
CA ALA A 344 5.17 0.58 20.59
C ALA A 344 6.43 1.45 20.60
N LEU A 345 6.37 2.65 20.01
CA LEU A 345 7.48 3.60 20.02
C LEU A 345 7.29 4.63 21.14
N ILE A 346 8.06 4.50 22.22
CA ILE A 346 8.03 5.44 23.35
C ILE A 346 9.00 6.59 23.06
N VAL A 347 8.49 7.69 22.52
CA VAL A 347 9.27 8.89 22.19
C VAL A 347 9.39 9.78 23.43
N SER A 348 10.58 9.85 23.99
CA SER A 348 10.83 10.53 25.26
C SER A 348 11.91 11.60 25.21
N GLY A 349 11.97 12.43 26.24
CA GLY A 349 12.97 13.48 26.40
C GLY A 349 12.40 14.78 26.98
N PRO A 350 13.26 15.73 27.36
CA PRO A 350 12.85 16.95 28.03
C PRO A 350 12.03 17.87 27.12
N SER A 351 11.31 18.81 27.72
CA SER A 351 10.56 19.81 26.98
C SER A 351 11.47 20.62 26.05
N GLY A 352 10.98 20.95 24.86
CA GLY A 352 11.76 21.66 23.84
C GLY A 352 12.70 20.79 23.01
N VAL A 353 12.97 19.54 23.43
CA VAL A 353 13.88 18.64 22.70
C VAL A 353 13.34 18.27 21.31
N GLY A 354 12.03 18.38 21.06
CA GLY A 354 11.44 18.07 19.75
C GLY A 354 10.75 16.71 19.65
N LYS A 355 10.56 16.02 20.78
CA LYS A 355 9.80 14.76 20.90
C LYS A 355 8.47 14.77 20.14
N SER A 356 7.63 15.79 20.33
CA SER A 356 6.30 15.88 19.70
C SER A 356 6.38 16.08 18.20
N ARG A 357 7.40 16.79 17.71
CA ARG A 357 7.66 16.93 16.26
C ARG A 357 8.09 15.60 15.65
N LEU A 358 8.94 14.84 16.36
CA LEU A 358 9.36 13.51 15.94
C LEU A 358 8.18 12.53 15.97
N ALA A 359 7.40 12.50 17.05
CA ALA A 359 6.19 11.66 17.19
C ALA A 359 5.19 11.95 16.06
N ALA A 360 4.90 13.22 15.75
CA ALA A 360 4.03 13.59 14.64
C ALA A 360 4.60 13.15 13.27
N THR A 361 5.92 13.20 13.09
CA THR A 361 6.56 12.75 11.84
C THR A 361 6.55 11.23 11.70
N LEU A 362 6.81 10.50 12.80
CA LEU A 362 6.67 9.05 12.86
C LEU A 362 5.22 8.64 12.57
N ALA A 363 4.23 9.32 13.14
CA ALA A 363 2.81 9.04 12.91
C ALA A 363 2.44 9.20 11.43
N ARG A 364 2.84 10.31 10.80
CA ARG A 364 2.61 10.52 9.35
C ARG A 364 3.27 9.46 8.47
N ARG A 365 4.45 8.96 8.84
CA ARG A 365 5.22 8.00 8.02
C ARG A 365 4.83 6.54 8.26
N SER A 366 4.46 6.18 9.48
CA SER A 366 4.06 4.82 9.87
C SER A 366 2.56 4.57 9.78
N GLY A 367 1.75 5.63 9.87
CA GLY A 367 0.31 5.54 10.06
C GLY A 367 -0.11 5.14 11.48
N PHE A 368 0.80 5.07 12.45
CA PHE A 368 0.48 4.74 13.84
C PHE A 368 -0.19 5.91 14.55
N ALA A 369 -1.14 5.59 15.43
CA ALA A 369 -1.77 6.58 16.29
C ALA A 369 -0.80 7.07 17.38
N VAL A 370 -0.97 8.33 17.80
CA VAL A 370 -0.16 8.95 18.87
C VAL A 370 -0.97 9.01 20.16
N CYS A 371 -0.44 8.42 21.22
CA CYS A 371 -0.89 8.61 22.59
C CYS A 371 0.04 9.63 23.27
N SER A 372 -0.50 10.77 23.71
CA SER A 372 0.30 11.84 24.32
C SER A 372 0.05 11.95 25.82
N SER A 373 1.13 12.04 26.60
CA SER A 373 1.05 12.30 28.03
C SER A 373 0.34 13.63 28.35
N ASP A 374 0.47 14.66 27.50
CA ASP A 374 -0.20 15.94 27.71
C ASP A 374 -1.71 15.85 27.50
N VAL A 375 -2.16 15.03 26.53
CA VAL A 375 -3.60 14.78 26.31
C VAL A 375 -4.19 14.01 27.50
N VAL A 376 -3.48 12.99 27.99
CA VAL A 376 -3.93 12.21 29.17
C VAL A 376 -4.03 13.10 30.41
N ARG A 377 -3.07 14.02 30.64
CA ARG A 377 -3.14 14.99 31.75
C ARG A 377 -4.38 15.88 31.67
N LYS A 378 -4.68 16.41 30.49
CA LYS A 378 -5.85 17.28 30.27
C LYS A 378 -7.16 16.52 30.50
N GLN A 379 -7.27 15.32 29.95
CA GLN A 379 -8.45 14.47 30.14
C GLN A 379 -8.68 14.11 31.61
N ALA A 380 -7.61 13.79 32.35
CA ALA A 380 -7.69 13.52 33.78
C ALA A 380 -8.15 14.75 34.61
N ALA A 381 -7.93 15.96 34.09
CA ALA A 381 -8.40 17.22 34.68
C ALA A 381 -9.76 17.70 34.13
N GLY A 382 -10.44 16.89 33.31
CA GLY A 382 -11.72 17.27 32.69
C GLY A 382 -11.61 18.33 31.59
N LEU A 383 -10.40 18.58 31.08
CA LEU A 383 -10.14 19.55 30.01
C LEU A 383 -10.20 18.88 28.63
N ALA A 384 -10.68 19.63 27.63
CA ALA A 384 -10.58 19.21 26.24
C ALA A 384 -9.09 19.07 25.81
N PRO A 385 -8.75 18.17 24.87
CA PRO A 385 -7.36 17.96 24.44
C PRO A 385 -6.64 19.23 23.96
N GLU A 386 -7.39 20.14 23.34
CA GLU A 386 -6.92 21.42 22.80
C GLU A 386 -6.94 22.55 23.84
N ALA A 387 -7.66 22.37 24.94
CA ALA A 387 -7.77 23.38 25.99
C ALA A 387 -6.41 23.65 26.66
N ARG A 388 -6.23 24.88 27.12
CA ARG A 388 -5.06 25.27 27.91
C ARG A 388 -5.20 24.71 29.32
N GLY A 389 -4.13 24.08 29.81
CA GLY A 389 -4.00 23.73 31.21
C GLY A 389 -3.21 24.78 31.96
N GLY A 390 -3.36 24.84 33.28
CA GLY A 390 -2.43 25.57 34.14
C GLY A 390 -1.39 24.65 34.78
N PRO A 391 -0.45 25.24 35.57
CA PRO A 391 0.62 24.50 36.25
C PRO A 391 0.13 23.41 37.19
N GLU A 392 -1.15 23.45 37.61
CA GLU A 392 -1.83 22.41 38.36
C GLU A 392 -1.82 21.02 37.70
N LEU A 393 -1.73 20.94 36.37
CA LEU A 393 -1.62 19.67 35.63
C LEU A 393 -0.29 18.95 35.86
N TYR A 394 0.74 19.70 36.29
CA TYR A 394 2.10 19.21 36.48
C TYR A 394 2.48 19.10 37.96
N ARG A 395 1.48 19.00 38.84
CA ARG A 395 1.69 18.88 40.30
C ARG A 395 2.59 17.68 40.65
N PRO A 396 3.51 17.85 41.62
CA PRO A 396 4.28 16.73 42.17
C PRO A 396 3.33 15.64 42.70
N GLY A 397 3.48 14.41 42.20
CA GLY A 397 2.70 13.23 42.62
C GLY A 397 1.70 12.68 41.60
N SER A 398 1.29 13.44 40.57
CA SER A 398 0.37 12.95 39.52
C SER A 398 1.04 12.18 38.39
N GLY A 399 2.38 12.11 38.38
CA GLY A 399 3.19 11.50 37.32
C GLY A 399 2.89 10.02 37.08
N PRO A 400 3.13 9.13 38.05
CA PRO A 400 2.96 7.68 37.85
C PRO A 400 1.53 7.29 37.42
N ALA A 401 0.50 7.90 38.02
CA ALA A 401 -0.89 7.64 37.64
C ALA A 401 -1.18 8.04 36.18
N THR A 402 -0.67 9.19 35.74
CA THR A 402 -0.77 9.66 34.35
C THR A 402 -0.09 8.68 33.39
N TYR A 403 1.12 8.22 33.72
CA TYR A 403 1.89 7.32 32.87
C TYR A 403 1.29 5.91 32.82
N ALA A 404 0.74 5.40 33.92
CA ALA A 404 -0.02 4.16 33.92
C ALA A 404 -1.27 4.25 33.03
N ALA A 405 -2.01 5.37 33.08
CA ALA A 405 -3.16 5.61 32.19
C ALA A 405 -2.75 5.72 30.72
N LEU A 406 -1.62 6.40 30.44
CA LEU A 406 -1.04 6.47 29.10
C LEU A 406 -0.65 5.10 28.57
N GLY A 407 -0.07 4.24 29.42
CA GLY A 407 0.29 2.86 29.08
C GLY A 407 -0.94 2.03 28.72
N ARG A 408 -2.01 2.11 29.51
CA ARG A 408 -3.28 1.41 29.21
C ARG A 408 -3.88 1.84 27.87
N ARG A 409 -3.92 3.16 27.62
CA ARG A 409 -4.39 3.69 26.32
C ARG A 409 -3.52 3.20 25.15
N ALA A 410 -2.20 3.14 25.35
CA ALA A 410 -1.30 2.62 24.34
C ALA A 410 -1.50 1.11 24.09
N ALA A 411 -1.78 0.33 25.14
CA ALA A 411 -2.12 -1.09 25.03
C ALA A 411 -3.43 -1.32 24.25
N GLU A 412 -4.48 -0.54 24.50
CA GLU A 412 -5.74 -0.60 23.73
C GLU A 412 -5.53 -0.33 22.24
N VAL A 413 -4.67 0.63 21.89
CA VAL A 413 -4.33 0.94 20.50
C VAL A 413 -3.47 -0.17 19.89
N LEU A 414 -2.53 -0.75 20.63
CA LEU A 414 -1.73 -1.88 20.16
C LEU A 414 -2.58 -3.11 19.88
N GLU A 415 -3.53 -3.41 20.76
CA GLU A 415 -4.47 -4.52 20.57
C GLU A 415 -5.28 -4.36 19.28
N ARG A 416 -5.75 -3.14 19.01
CA ARG A 416 -6.61 -2.85 17.84
C ARG A 416 -5.83 -2.71 16.54
N ASP A 417 -4.72 -1.99 16.55
CA ASP A 417 -4.04 -1.51 15.34
C ASP A 417 -2.63 -2.10 15.16
N GLY A 418 -2.12 -2.85 16.14
CA GLY A 418 -0.77 -3.45 16.14
C GLY A 418 0.38 -2.45 16.35
N GLY A 419 0.15 -1.14 16.29
CA GLY A 419 1.21 -0.13 16.36
C GLY A 419 0.79 1.17 17.03
N VAL A 420 1.63 1.70 17.92
CA VAL A 420 1.37 2.96 18.64
C VAL A 420 2.64 3.78 18.83
N ILE A 421 2.49 5.10 18.84
CA ILE A 421 3.53 6.03 19.24
C ILE A 421 3.11 6.68 20.56
N VAL A 422 3.98 6.63 21.56
CA VAL A 422 3.76 7.27 22.87
C VAL A 422 4.63 8.53 22.95
N ASP A 423 4.02 9.72 22.96
CA ASP A 423 4.72 11.01 23.17
C ASP A 423 4.71 11.36 24.66
N ALA A 424 5.84 11.13 25.33
CA ALA A 424 5.93 11.13 26.78
C ALA A 424 7.25 11.73 27.25
N THR A 425 7.22 12.79 28.06
CA THR A 425 8.46 13.35 28.67
C THR A 425 9.27 12.28 29.41
N CYS A 426 8.62 11.51 30.30
CA CYS A 426 9.07 10.22 30.86
C CYS A 426 10.53 10.18 31.35
N LEU A 427 10.91 11.16 32.16
CA LEU A 427 12.31 11.38 32.58
C LEU A 427 12.71 10.65 33.86
N ARG A 428 11.73 10.24 34.69
CA ARG A 428 11.97 9.52 35.94
C ARG A 428 11.70 8.03 35.75
N ARG A 429 12.49 7.18 36.40
CA ARG A 429 12.33 5.73 36.37
C ARG A 429 10.94 5.30 36.85
N ALA A 430 10.43 5.88 37.92
CA ALA A 430 9.08 5.59 38.42
C ALA A 430 7.96 5.89 37.39
N ASP A 431 8.14 6.91 36.54
CA ASP A 431 7.19 7.23 35.47
C ASP A 431 7.28 6.19 34.33
N ARG A 432 8.50 5.72 34.01
CA ARG A 432 8.74 4.69 33.00
C ARG A 432 8.24 3.32 33.46
N ASP A 433 8.44 2.98 34.73
CA ASP A 433 7.91 1.76 35.34
C ASP A 433 6.37 1.76 35.31
N ALA A 434 5.73 2.87 35.69
CA ALA A 434 4.27 2.98 35.61
C ALA A 434 3.73 2.91 34.17
N LEU A 435 4.43 3.52 33.20
CA LEU A 435 4.08 3.40 31.77
C LEU A 435 4.18 1.94 31.30
N ARG A 436 5.26 1.26 31.69
CA ARG A 436 5.51 -0.15 31.38
C ARG A 436 4.45 -1.06 32.00
N GLU A 437 4.07 -0.84 33.25
CA GLU A 437 2.98 -1.56 33.91
C GLU A 437 1.65 -1.36 33.16
N GLY A 438 1.36 -0.12 32.75
CA GLY A 438 0.16 0.19 31.97
C GLY A 438 0.12 -0.49 30.59
N LEU A 439 1.29 -0.72 29.96
CA LEU A 439 1.39 -1.49 28.71
C LEU A 439 1.08 -2.99 28.90
N ALA A 440 1.07 -3.48 30.14
CA ALA A 440 0.77 -4.87 30.48
C ALA A 440 1.56 -5.85 29.60
N GLY A 441 0.91 -6.84 28.98
CA GLY A 441 1.55 -7.86 28.14
C GLY A 441 2.31 -7.32 26.92
N TRP A 442 2.11 -6.05 26.56
CA TRP A 442 2.75 -5.42 25.40
C TRP A 442 4.11 -4.80 25.70
N HIS A 443 4.62 -4.88 26.93
CA HIS A 443 5.90 -4.25 27.29
C HIS A 443 7.10 -4.75 26.46
N SER A 444 7.06 -5.98 25.95
CA SER A 444 8.11 -6.56 25.09
C SER A 444 8.06 -6.03 23.65
N ALA A 445 6.95 -5.44 23.23
CA ALA A 445 6.80 -4.75 21.94
C ALA A 445 7.27 -3.28 22.00
N ALA A 446 7.64 -2.78 23.19
CA ALA A 446 8.06 -1.40 23.35
C ALA A 446 9.53 -1.17 22.98
N VAL A 447 9.77 -0.09 22.24
CA VAL A 447 11.10 0.46 21.95
C VAL A 447 11.13 1.91 22.41
N HIS A 448 12.12 2.23 23.22
CA HIS A 448 12.30 3.57 23.78
C HIS A 448 13.15 4.43 22.83
N VAL A 449 12.58 5.54 22.36
CA VAL A 449 13.25 6.50 21.48
C VAL A 449 13.60 7.75 22.30
N ALA A 450 14.81 7.76 22.85
CA ALA A 450 15.31 8.85 23.68
C ALA A 450 15.79 10.02 22.82
N CYS A 451 15.05 11.15 22.87
CA CYS A 451 15.39 12.36 22.15
C CYS A 451 16.43 13.18 22.92
N ILE A 452 17.50 13.55 22.23
CA ILE A 452 18.54 14.45 22.75
C ILE A 452 18.79 15.61 21.78
N ALA A 453 19.14 16.77 22.33
CA ALA A 453 19.67 17.91 21.59
C ALA A 453 20.57 18.75 22.52
N PRO A 454 21.51 19.53 21.97
CA PRO A 454 22.33 20.44 22.77
C PRO A 454 21.46 21.44 23.54
N GLU A 455 21.86 21.78 24.77
CA GLU A 455 21.07 22.65 25.66
C GLU A 455 20.68 23.98 25.01
N HIS A 456 21.62 24.63 24.30
CA HIS A 456 21.33 25.88 23.60
C HIS A 456 20.18 25.77 22.59
N VAL A 457 20.02 24.61 21.93
CA VAL A 457 18.92 24.34 21.00
C VAL A 457 17.59 24.21 21.73
N LEU A 458 17.56 23.59 22.91
CA LEU A 458 16.34 23.48 23.74
C LEU A 458 15.89 24.88 24.17
N GLN A 459 16.82 25.69 24.67
CA GLN A 459 16.54 27.05 25.13
C GLN A 459 16.00 27.93 24.00
N GLU A 460 16.62 27.91 22.82
CA GLU A 460 16.16 28.66 21.66
C GLU A 460 14.75 28.24 21.22
N ARG A 461 14.47 26.94 21.18
CA ARG A 461 13.16 26.40 20.79
C ARG A 461 12.06 26.76 21.78
N LEU A 462 12.34 26.69 23.08
CA LEU A 462 11.39 27.07 24.14
C LEU A 462 11.12 28.58 24.11
N ALA A 463 12.16 29.40 23.95
CA ALA A 463 12.02 30.85 23.81
C ALA A 463 11.21 31.23 22.56
N ARG A 464 11.40 30.54 21.43
CA ARG A 464 10.58 30.75 20.23
C ARG A 464 9.12 30.37 20.43
N ARG A 465 8.85 29.21 21.05
CA ARG A 465 7.48 28.74 21.33
C ARG A 465 6.72 29.65 22.29
N LEU A 466 7.39 30.30 23.24
CA LEU A 466 6.74 31.27 24.12
C LEU A 466 6.13 32.45 23.34
N ARG A 467 6.66 32.75 22.14
CA ARG A 467 6.19 33.81 21.24
C ARG A 467 5.10 33.34 20.26
N GLU A 468 4.77 32.05 20.22
CA GLU A 468 3.76 31.49 19.33
C GLU A 468 2.35 31.59 19.99
N PRO A 469 1.35 32.20 19.33
CA PRO A 469 0.00 32.37 19.88
C PRO A 469 -0.73 31.04 20.18
N ASP A 470 -0.45 30.03 19.36
CA ASP A 470 -1.13 28.73 19.34
C ASP A 470 -0.35 27.62 20.07
N ARG A 471 0.48 27.98 21.05
CA ARG A 471 1.30 26.99 21.77
C ARG A 471 0.42 25.98 22.53
N VAL A 472 0.71 24.69 22.32
CA VAL A 472 -0.01 23.56 22.96
C VAL A 472 0.67 23.11 24.28
N SER A 473 1.95 23.45 24.47
CA SER A 473 2.76 23.04 25.62
C SER A 473 3.07 24.23 26.53
N ASP A 474 2.93 24.03 27.84
CA ASP A 474 3.13 25.06 28.87
C ASP A 474 4.60 25.19 29.35
N ALA A 475 5.54 24.49 28.72
CA ALA A 475 6.93 24.45 29.16
C ALA A 475 7.69 25.76 28.86
N THR A 476 8.27 26.37 29.90
CA THR A 476 9.21 27.49 29.79
C THR A 476 10.67 27.02 29.67
N PRO A 477 11.62 27.87 29.24
CA PRO A 477 13.05 27.56 29.24
C PRO A 477 13.58 27.05 30.59
N GLU A 478 13.07 27.59 31.71
CA GLU A 478 13.41 27.19 33.07
C GLU A 478 12.90 25.77 33.39
N ILE A 479 11.66 25.46 33.00
CA ILE A 479 11.08 24.11 33.13
C ILE A 479 11.90 23.11 32.29
N GLY A 480 12.31 23.50 31.09
CA GLY A 480 13.17 22.69 30.23
C GLY A 480 14.51 22.34 30.89
N ARG A 481 15.19 23.33 31.50
CA ARG A 481 16.45 23.10 32.23
C ARG A 481 16.26 22.19 33.44
N ALA A 482 15.23 22.45 34.25
CA ALA A 482 14.94 21.63 35.42
C ALA A 482 14.67 20.18 35.04
N GLN A 483 13.92 19.96 33.95
CA GLN A 483 13.67 18.62 33.40
C GLN A 483 14.95 17.93 32.92
N ALA A 484 15.80 18.63 32.16
CA ALA A 484 17.05 18.05 31.67
C ALA A 484 18.00 17.68 32.83
N ALA A 485 18.08 18.52 33.86
CA ALA A 485 18.90 18.26 35.05
C ALA A 485 18.36 17.11 35.92
N ALA A 486 17.05 16.92 35.97
CA ALA A 486 16.39 15.87 36.75
C ALA A 486 16.15 14.56 35.95
N ALA A 487 16.71 14.44 34.75
CA ALA A 487 16.54 13.24 33.93
C ALA A 487 17.36 12.07 34.51
N GLU A 488 16.68 10.97 34.82
CA GLU A 488 17.31 9.74 35.30
C GLU A 488 17.74 8.88 34.11
N PRO A 489 18.88 8.16 34.21
CA PRO A 489 19.38 7.30 33.15
C PRO A 489 18.38 6.19 32.80
N LEU A 490 18.48 5.64 31.59
CA LEU A 490 17.58 4.61 31.04
C LEU A 490 18.12 3.19 31.27
N ASP A 491 18.80 2.95 32.39
CA ASP A 491 19.53 1.70 32.66
C ASP A 491 18.61 0.46 32.72
N GLU A 492 17.33 0.66 33.02
CA GLU A 492 16.34 -0.42 33.03
C GLU A 492 15.80 -0.79 31.64
N VAL A 493 16.11 0.00 30.60
CA VAL A 493 15.71 -0.28 29.22
C VAL A 493 16.80 -1.13 28.55
N PRO A 494 16.47 -2.33 28.02
CA PRO A 494 17.43 -3.16 27.31
C PRO A 494 18.09 -2.40 26.14
N ALA A 495 19.39 -2.63 25.92
CA ALA A 495 20.15 -1.90 24.91
C ALA A 495 19.62 -2.12 23.48
N ASP A 496 19.07 -3.30 23.17
CA ASP A 496 18.40 -3.64 21.91
C ASP A 496 17.02 -2.97 21.76
N ARG A 497 16.50 -2.35 22.82
CA ARG A 497 15.22 -1.65 22.88
C ARG A 497 15.36 -0.16 23.18
N LEU A 498 16.58 0.37 23.17
CA LEU A 498 16.88 1.78 23.39
C LEU A 498 17.49 2.42 22.14
N VAL A 499 16.82 3.43 21.61
CA VAL A 499 17.24 4.20 20.44
C VAL A 499 17.45 5.66 20.83
N THR A 500 18.71 6.09 20.93
CA THR A 500 19.03 7.50 21.22
C THR A 500 19.13 8.30 19.93
N VAL A 501 18.35 9.37 19.80
CA VAL A 501 18.28 10.18 18.59
C VAL A 501 18.52 11.66 18.82
N ARG A 502 19.32 12.24 17.93
CA ARG A 502 19.53 13.69 17.84
C ARG A 502 18.40 14.37 17.09
N THR A 503 17.69 15.27 17.76
CA THR A 503 16.53 16.00 17.21
C THR A 503 16.89 17.39 16.70
N ASP A 504 18.15 17.79 16.79
CA ASP A 504 18.73 18.94 16.10
C ASP A 504 19.09 18.62 14.63
N ARG A 505 18.89 17.38 14.20
CA ARG A 505 18.97 16.93 12.81
C ARG A 505 17.61 17.03 12.09
N PRO A 506 17.58 17.02 10.74
CA PRO A 506 16.33 16.92 10.00
C PRO A 506 15.51 15.69 10.39
N CYS A 507 14.21 15.85 10.68
CA CYS A 507 13.35 14.77 11.17
C CYS A 507 13.33 13.55 10.24
N ASP A 508 13.41 13.74 8.93
CA ASP A 508 13.40 12.62 7.97
C ASP A 508 14.61 11.71 8.13
N ARG A 509 15.78 12.29 8.43
CA ARG A 509 17.00 11.51 8.73
C ARG A 509 16.86 10.80 10.07
N THR A 510 16.26 11.45 11.06
CA THR A 510 16.01 10.84 12.37
C THR A 510 15.08 9.64 12.26
N VAL A 511 13.98 9.74 11.52
CA VAL A 511 13.05 8.62 11.30
C VAL A 511 13.72 7.48 10.53
N ALA A 512 14.52 7.78 9.50
CA ALA A 512 15.27 6.76 8.77
C ALA A 512 16.29 6.03 9.66
N ALA A 513 16.94 6.74 10.58
CA ALA A 513 17.86 6.16 11.55
C ALA A 513 17.14 5.26 12.57
N ILE A 514 15.98 5.68 13.08
CA ILE A 514 15.15 4.82 13.96
C ILE A 514 14.77 3.54 13.22
N ALA A 515 14.25 3.66 11.99
CA ALA A 515 13.90 2.49 11.19
C ALA A 515 15.09 1.54 10.97
N ALA A 516 16.29 2.09 10.69
CA ALA A 516 17.50 1.28 10.50
C ALA A 516 17.92 0.52 11.76
N ILE A 517 17.80 1.13 12.94
CA ILE A 517 18.14 0.48 14.21
C ILE A 517 17.13 -0.63 14.54
N LEU A 518 15.87 -0.45 14.16
CA LEU A 518 14.82 -1.48 14.30
C LEU A 518 14.95 -2.63 13.28
N ASP A 519 15.83 -2.54 12.29
CA ASP A 519 16.01 -3.54 11.22
C ASP A 519 17.25 -4.43 11.43
N VAL A 520 18.00 -4.21 12.52
CA VAL A 520 19.15 -5.05 12.91
C VAL A 520 18.62 -6.31 13.58
#